data_AF-A0A0G1TFD9-F1
#
_entry.id   AF-A0A0G1TFD9-F1
#
_cell.length_a   1.000
_cell.length_b   1.000
_cell.length_c   1.000
_cell.angle_alpha   90.00
_cell.angle_beta   90.00
_cell.angle_gamma   90.00
#
_symmetry.space_group_name_H-M   'P 1'
#
loop_
_entity.id
_entity.type
_entity.pdbx_description
1 polymer ?
#
loop_
_entity_poly.entity_id
_entity_poly.type
_entity_poly.pdbx_seq_one_letter_code
_entity_poly.pdbx_strand_id
1 'polypeptide(L)'
;MKRLENPTSRLWKKIILFGIVDLVLVLVLFDVLVGKLTFNILPVQSSYSSPQEENQRGAAEKITNIAVRNFEVKTKNDVGRFAIGAEIDFICKIEADNVSPESTFSAVIKSGTEEIIRKQLTGNYQEKNTWTITGAFTPTKSGTEPFACRADTEKAVEENNERDNREMLFLFIANL
;
A
#
# COMPACT_ATOMS: atom_id res chain seq x y z
N MET A 1 -36.43 -40.25 48.14
CA MET A 1 -35.59 -39.08 48.45
C MET A 1 -35.00 -38.54 47.15
N LYS A 2 -35.39 -37.33 46.71
CA LYS A 2 -34.81 -36.66 45.53
C LYS A 2 -33.73 -35.68 46.01
N ARG A 3 -32.48 -35.87 45.56
CA ARG A 3 -31.38 -34.93 45.80
C ARG A 3 -31.68 -33.63 45.04
N LEU A 4 -31.90 -32.54 45.77
CA LEU A 4 -31.97 -31.19 45.21
C LEU A 4 -30.55 -30.75 44.84
N GLU A 5 -30.25 -30.68 43.54
CA GLU A 5 -29.01 -30.08 43.05
C GLU A 5 -29.02 -28.57 43.31
N ASN A 6 -27.92 -28.07 43.89
CA ASN A 6 -27.74 -26.68 44.24
C ASN A 6 -27.70 -25.81 42.96
N PRO A 7 -28.57 -24.78 42.81
CA PRO A 7 -28.70 -23.99 41.57
C PRO A 7 -27.41 -23.30 41.12
N THR A 8 -26.50 -22.98 42.04
CA THR A 8 -25.17 -22.45 41.73
C THR A 8 -24.32 -23.43 40.92
N SER A 9 -24.42 -24.75 41.17
CA SER A 9 -23.67 -25.77 40.43
C SER A 9 -24.10 -25.87 38.95
N ARG A 10 -25.34 -25.50 38.62
CA ARG A 10 -25.85 -25.52 37.24
C ARG A 10 -25.35 -24.32 36.43
N LEU A 11 -25.17 -23.16 37.05
CA LEU A 11 -24.64 -21.98 36.37
C LEU A 11 -23.15 -22.16 36.03
N TRP A 12 -22.35 -22.65 36.97
CA TRP A 12 -20.92 -22.92 36.74
C TRP A 12 -20.70 -23.99 35.67
N LYS A 13 -21.51 -25.06 35.64
CA LYS A 13 -21.45 -26.05 34.56
C LYS A 13 -21.72 -25.45 33.19
N LYS A 14 -22.65 -24.49 33.07
CA LYS A 14 -22.93 -23.81 31.80
C LYS A 14 -21.78 -22.89 31.38
N ILE A 15 -21.20 -22.13 32.30
CA ILE A 15 -20.06 -21.24 32.01
C ILE A 15 -18.84 -22.04 31.54
N ILE A 16 -18.54 -23.17 32.20
CA ILE A 16 -17.44 -24.05 31.80
C ILE A 16 -17.71 -24.68 30.42
N LEU A 17 -18.97 -25.09 30.14
CA LEU A 17 -19.31 -25.65 28.83
C LEU A 17 -19.16 -24.62 27.71
N PHE A 18 -19.59 -23.38 27.91
CA PHE A 18 -19.42 -22.31 26.92
C PHE A 18 -17.94 -21.96 26.68
N GLY A 19 -17.13 -21.87 27.74
CA GLY A 19 -15.70 -21.60 27.61
C GLY A 19 -14.93 -22.70 26.85
N ILE A 20 -15.31 -23.97 27.03
CA ILE A 20 -14.70 -25.09 26.29
C ILE A 20 -15.11 -25.06 24.81
N VAL A 21 -16.37 -24.75 24.50
CA VAL A 21 -16.84 -24.66 23.11
C VAL A 21 -16.14 -23.52 22.37
N ASP A 22 -15.97 -22.35 23.00
CA ASP A 22 -15.24 -21.23 22.39
C ASP A 22 -13.75 -21.56 22.18
N LEU A 23 -13.11 -22.25 23.13
CA LEU A 23 -11.71 -22.67 22.98
C LEU A 23 -11.52 -23.67 21.82
N VAL A 24 -12.44 -24.62 21.66
CA VAL A 24 -12.42 -25.59 20.54
C VAL A 24 -12.67 -24.87 19.21
N LEU A 25 -13.57 -23.88 19.18
CA LEU A 25 -13.86 -23.12 17.95
C LEU A 25 -12.63 -22.32 17.50
N VAL A 26 -11.91 -21.69 18.44
CA VAL A 26 -10.67 -20.95 18.15
C VAL A 26 -9.58 -21.89 17.64
N LEU A 27 -9.43 -23.09 18.22
CA LEU A 27 -8.45 -24.08 17.76
C LEU A 27 -8.76 -24.60 16.34
N VAL A 28 -10.03 -24.90 16.03
CA VAL A 28 -10.43 -25.35 14.69
C VAL A 28 -10.23 -24.25 13.64
N LEU A 29 -10.52 -22.99 13.98
CA LEU A 29 -10.25 -21.86 13.08
C LEU A 29 -8.75 -21.63 12.89
N PHE A 30 -7.92 -21.88 13.91
CA PHE A 30 -6.48 -21.79 13.81
C PHE A 30 -5.89 -22.87 12.90
N ASP A 31 -6.36 -24.12 12.98
CA ASP A 31 -5.93 -25.20 12.08
C ASP A 31 -6.34 -24.95 10.62
N VAL A 32 -7.50 -24.36 10.37
CA VAL A 32 -7.92 -23.95 9.01
C VAL A 32 -7.07 -22.79 8.47
N LEU A 33 -6.61 -21.89 9.33
CA LEU A 33 -5.78 -20.75 8.94
C LEU A 33 -4.32 -21.16 8.71
N VAL A 34 -3.78 -22.08 9.52
CA VAL A 34 -2.41 -22.60 9.40
C VAL A 34 -2.29 -23.67 8.30
N GLY A 35 -3.31 -24.51 8.10
CA GLY A 35 -3.34 -25.53 7.05
C GLY A 35 -3.43 -24.99 5.62
N LYS A 36 -3.81 -23.72 5.43
CA LYS A 36 -3.75 -23.03 4.13
C LYS A 36 -2.36 -22.46 3.80
N LEU A 37 -1.44 -22.44 4.76
CA LEU A 37 -0.06 -21.93 4.59
C LEU A 37 0.98 -23.04 4.32
N THR A 38 0.58 -24.32 4.33
CA THR A 38 1.44 -25.41 3.89
C THR A 38 1.42 -25.53 2.36
N PHE A 39 2.35 -24.83 1.73
CA PHE A 39 3.20 -25.34 0.65
C PHE A 39 2.63 -26.52 -0.16
N ASN A 40 1.89 -26.21 -1.24
CA ASN A 40 1.85 -27.09 -2.41
C ASN A 40 3.21 -26.99 -3.12
N ILE A 41 4.23 -27.69 -2.60
CA ILE A 41 5.41 -28.05 -3.40
C ILE A 41 4.97 -29.23 -4.25
N LEU A 42 4.46 -28.95 -5.44
CA LEU A 42 4.34 -29.96 -6.48
C LEU A 42 5.76 -30.47 -6.79
N PRO A 43 5.99 -31.79 -6.86
CA PRO A 43 7.27 -32.29 -7.33
C PRO A 43 7.49 -31.83 -8.78
N VAL A 44 8.61 -31.15 -9.03
CA VAL A 44 9.07 -30.85 -10.39
C VAL A 44 9.30 -32.18 -11.09
N GLN A 45 8.34 -32.59 -11.94
CA GLN A 45 8.60 -33.59 -12.96
C GLN A 45 9.62 -32.99 -13.92
N SER A 46 10.82 -33.55 -13.89
CA SER A 46 11.84 -33.38 -14.92
C SER A 46 11.32 -34.02 -16.21
N SER A 47 10.60 -33.23 -17.01
CA SER A 47 10.41 -33.52 -18.43
C SER A 47 11.62 -32.96 -19.16
N TYR A 48 12.48 -33.85 -19.67
CA TYR A 48 13.42 -33.48 -20.72
C TYR A 48 12.61 -33.03 -21.95
N SER A 49 12.51 -31.72 -22.16
CA SER A 49 12.01 -31.14 -23.41
C SER A 49 13.07 -31.35 -24.51
N SER A 50 12.62 -31.80 -25.68
CA SER A 50 13.46 -32.01 -26.86
C SER A 50 13.99 -30.66 -27.41
N PRO A 51 15.05 -30.67 -28.24
CA PRO A 51 15.73 -29.46 -28.73
C PRO A 51 14.92 -28.55 -29.68
N GLN A 52 13.59 -28.70 -29.77
CA GLN A 52 12.74 -27.93 -30.67
C GLN A 52 11.83 -26.90 -29.98
N GLU A 53 11.86 -26.76 -28.65
CA GLU A 53 11.10 -25.74 -27.90
C GLU A 53 11.96 -24.56 -27.39
N GLU A 54 13.20 -24.41 -27.84
CA GLU A 54 14.07 -23.29 -27.42
C GLU A 54 13.86 -22.00 -28.24
N ASN A 55 13.13 -22.06 -29.37
CA ASN A 55 12.94 -20.91 -30.25
C ASN A 55 11.74 -19.99 -29.91
N GLN A 56 11.13 -20.11 -28.72
CA GLN A 56 10.09 -19.16 -28.24
C GLN A 56 10.33 -18.62 -26.83
N ARG A 57 11.49 -18.86 -26.21
CA ARG A 57 11.89 -18.16 -24.97
C ARG A 57 12.73 -16.94 -25.30
N GLY A 58 12.10 -15.90 -25.83
CA GLY A 58 12.79 -14.74 -26.35
C GLY A 58 12.06 -13.41 -26.18
N ALA A 59 11.28 -13.25 -25.12
CA ALA A 59 10.93 -11.93 -24.60
C ALA A 59 10.70 -12.10 -23.09
N ALA A 60 11.62 -11.58 -22.27
CA ALA A 60 11.31 -11.38 -20.86
C ALA A 60 10.07 -10.46 -20.82
N GLU A 61 9.00 -10.92 -20.21
CA GLU A 61 7.79 -10.13 -20.03
C GLU A 61 8.18 -8.83 -19.34
N LYS A 62 7.95 -7.70 -20.03
CA LYS A 62 8.28 -6.37 -19.54
C LYS A 62 7.34 -6.05 -18.39
N ILE A 63 7.83 -6.21 -17.17
CA ILE A 63 7.01 -6.00 -15.97
C ILE A 63 6.89 -4.49 -15.70
N THR A 64 5.66 -4.04 -15.46
CA THR A 64 5.34 -2.65 -15.12
C THR A 64 5.81 -2.30 -13.71
N ASN A 65 6.35 -1.10 -13.55
CA ASN A 65 6.68 -0.52 -12.24
C ASN A 65 6.40 0.98 -12.24
N ILE A 66 5.67 1.50 -11.25
CA ILE A 66 5.44 2.94 -11.07
C ILE A 66 6.10 3.37 -9.76
N ALA A 67 7.09 4.25 -9.87
CA ALA A 67 7.86 4.73 -8.72
C ALA A 67 7.74 6.24 -8.54
N VAL A 68 7.52 6.67 -7.30
CA VAL A 68 7.79 8.04 -6.88
C VAL A 68 9.30 8.15 -6.65
N ARG A 69 9.99 8.84 -7.56
CA ARG A 69 11.46 8.94 -7.50
C ARG A 69 11.96 10.09 -6.66
N ASN A 70 11.15 11.14 -6.54
CA ASN A 70 11.55 12.33 -5.83
C ASN A 70 10.32 13.10 -5.37
N PHE A 71 10.35 13.52 -4.10
CA PHE A 71 9.35 14.39 -3.52
C PHE A 71 10.09 15.56 -2.88
N GLU A 72 9.95 16.73 -3.48
CA GLU A 72 10.66 17.94 -3.09
C GLU A 72 9.68 18.98 -2.55
N VAL A 73 10.19 19.84 -1.67
CA VAL A 73 9.45 20.95 -1.09
C VAL A 73 10.23 22.23 -1.33
N LYS A 74 9.53 23.27 -1.78
CA LYS A 74 10.07 24.62 -1.94
C LYS A 74 9.19 25.57 -1.15
N THR A 75 9.81 26.56 -0.52
CA THR A 75 9.08 27.70 0.05
C THR A 75 9.37 28.93 -0.81
N LYS A 76 8.35 29.77 -0.98
CA LYS A 76 8.53 31.08 -1.62
C LYS A 76 9.20 32.09 -0.70
N ASN A 77 9.31 31.81 0.59
CA ASN A 77 9.88 32.73 1.57
C ASN A 77 11.32 32.33 1.93
N ASP A 78 12.26 33.27 1.81
CA ASP A 78 13.70 33.09 2.08
C ASP A 78 14.08 32.82 3.56
N VAL A 79 13.10 32.56 4.45
CA VAL A 79 13.33 32.46 5.90
C VAL A 79 13.94 31.11 6.32
N GLY A 80 14.21 30.20 5.36
CA GLY A 80 14.77 28.88 5.64
C GLY A 80 13.91 27.99 6.55
N ARG A 81 12.64 28.37 6.77
CA ARG A 81 11.68 27.70 7.66
C ARG A 81 10.30 27.68 7.02
N PHE A 82 9.55 26.60 7.25
CA PHE A 82 8.14 26.51 6.93
C PHE A 82 7.32 27.11 8.08
N ALA A 83 6.29 27.90 7.76
CA ALA A 83 5.55 28.67 8.75
C ALA A 83 4.05 28.73 8.45
N ILE A 84 3.25 28.98 9.49
CA ILE A 84 1.82 29.24 9.34
C ILE A 84 1.58 30.40 8.38
N GLY A 85 0.65 30.24 7.45
CA GLY A 85 0.27 31.27 6.47
C GLY A 85 1.25 31.46 5.31
N ALA A 86 2.40 30.78 5.32
CA ALA A 86 3.34 30.78 4.19
C ALA A 86 3.00 29.64 3.22
N GLU A 87 2.88 29.96 1.93
CA GLU A 87 2.65 28.95 0.90
C GLU A 87 3.89 28.07 0.71
N ILE A 88 3.65 26.76 0.64
CA ILE A 88 4.64 25.70 0.45
C ILE A 88 4.31 25.00 -0.86
N ASP A 89 5.27 25.02 -1.79
CA ASP A 89 5.17 24.33 -3.07
C ASP A 89 5.75 22.92 -2.95
N PHE A 90 4.98 21.93 -3.39
CA PHE A 90 5.37 20.54 -3.45
C PHE A 90 5.57 20.12 -4.91
N ILE A 91 6.65 19.40 -5.17
CA ILE A 91 6.98 18.86 -6.49
C ILE A 91 7.22 17.37 -6.34
N CYS A 92 6.41 16.56 -6.99
CA CYS A 92 6.58 15.11 -7.00
C CYS A 92 6.89 14.63 -8.41
N LYS A 93 8.00 13.89 -8.55
CA LYS A 93 8.42 13.25 -9.80
C LYS A 93 8.10 11.77 -9.74
N ILE A 94 7.38 11.31 -10.74
CA ILE A 94 6.92 9.94 -10.89
C ILE A 94 7.56 9.38 -12.16
N GLU A 95 8.15 8.20 -12.07
CA GLU A 95 8.62 7.45 -13.22
C GLU A 95 7.83 6.16 -13.32
N ALA A 96 7.53 5.73 -14.53
CA ALA A 96 7.01 4.39 -14.72
C ALA A 96 7.66 3.70 -15.91
N ASP A 97 8.01 2.45 -15.70
CA ASP A 97 8.61 1.59 -16.71
C ASP A 97 7.53 0.64 -17.26
N ASN A 98 7.50 0.46 -18.58
CA ASN A 98 6.62 -0.47 -19.29
C ASN A 98 5.10 -0.29 -19.09
N VAL A 99 4.63 0.90 -18.73
CA VAL A 99 3.20 1.21 -18.64
C VAL A 99 2.57 1.23 -20.03
N SER A 100 1.44 0.54 -20.20
CA SER A 100 0.68 0.55 -21.46
C SER A 100 0.21 1.97 -21.81
N PRO A 101 0.28 2.39 -23.10
CA PRO A 101 -0.12 3.72 -23.54
C PRO A 101 -1.61 4.05 -23.30
N GLU A 102 -2.46 3.06 -23.08
CA GLU A 102 -3.88 3.26 -22.77
C GLU A 102 -4.17 3.22 -21.26
N SER A 103 -3.23 2.75 -20.45
CA SER A 103 -3.38 2.70 -19.00
C SER A 103 -3.37 4.10 -18.42
N THR A 104 -4.39 4.39 -17.61
CA THR A 104 -4.51 5.63 -16.85
C THR A 104 -4.58 5.29 -15.37
N PHE A 105 -3.80 6.01 -14.56
CA PHE A 105 -3.77 5.88 -13.11
C PHE A 105 -3.65 7.26 -12.47
N SER A 106 -3.99 7.39 -11.19
CA SER A 106 -3.93 8.68 -10.52
C SER A 106 -2.68 8.85 -9.66
N ALA A 107 -2.25 10.09 -9.51
CA ALA A 107 -1.22 10.48 -8.57
C ALA A 107 -1.70 11.62 -7.69
N VAL A 108 -1.34 11.57 -6.42
CA VAL A 108 -1.88 12.41 -5.36
C VAL A 108 -0.77 12.94 -4.47
N ILE A 109 -0.78 14.25 -4.18
CA ILE A 109 -0.06 14.84 -3.06
C ILE A 109 -1.08 15.14 -1.96
N LYS A 110 -0.76 14.75 -0.72
CA LYS A 110 -1.64 14.94 0.44
C LYS A 110 -0.89 15.37 1.69
N SER A 111 -1.59 16.06 2.58
CA SER A 111 -1.18 16.30 3.96
C SER A 111 -2.07 15.50 4.91
N GLY A 112 -1.51 14.48 5.59
CA GLY A 112 -2.32 13.56 6.40
C GLY A 112 -3.46 12.90 5.62
N THR A 113 -4.70 13.36 5.86
CA THR A 113 -5.93 12.95 5.16
C THR A 113 -6.42 13.93 4.10
N GLU A 114 -5.87 15.15 4.04
CA GLU A 114 -6.27 16.19 3.11
C GLU A 114 -5.53 16.03 1.77
N GLU A 115 -6.28 16.02 0.67
CA GLU A 115 -5.73 16.00 -0.68
C GLU A 115 -5.37 17.43 -1.12
N ILE A 116 -4.09 17.65 -1.42
CA ILE A 116 -3.58 18.94 -1.93
C ILE A 116 -3.81 19.02 -3.44
N ILE A 117 -3.46 17.96 -4.15
CA ILE A 117 -3.66 17.85 -5.60
C ILE A 117 -3.79 16.40 -6.01
N ARG A 118 -4.62 16.15 -7.02
CA ARG A 118 -4.70 14.90 -7.77
C ARG A 118 -4.58 15.15 -9.26
N LYS A 119 -3.86 14.26 -9.94
CA LYS A 119 -3.72 14.25 -11.39
C LYS A 119 -3.94 12.84 -11.92
N GLN A 120 -4.63 12.75 -13.06
CA GLN A 120 -4.66 11.53 -13.86
C GLN A 120 -3.43 11.52 -14.78
N LEU A 121 -2.71 10.40 -14.79
CA LEU A 121 -1.52 10.18 -15.59
C LEU A 121 -1.83 9.04 -16.56
N THR A 122 -1.56 9.26 -17.84
CA THR A 122 -1.76 8.28 -18.90
C THR A 122 -0.41 7.90 -19.47
N GLY A 123 -0.19 6.59 -19.61
CA GLY A 123 1.01 6.06 -20.26
C GLY A 123 1.17 6.58 -21.68
N ASN A 124 2.35 6.41 -22.25
CA ASN A 124 2.61 6.65 -23.66
C ASN A 124 3.41 5.47 -24.24
N TYR A 125 3.75 5.53 -25.53
CA TYR A 125 4.46 4.44 -26.22
C TYR A 125 5.96 4.32 -25.86
N GLN A 126 6.44 5.04 -24.84
CA GLN A 126 7.82 4.96 -24.37
C GLN A 126 8.00 3.83 -23.36
N GLU A 127 9.16 3.20 -23.38
CA GLU A 127 9.54 2.19 -22.38
C GLU A 127 9.60 2.78 -20.97
N LYS A 128 9.97 4.07 -20.87
CA LYS A 128 10.03 4.81 -19.62
C LYS A 128 9.25 6.11 -19.75
N ASN A 129 8.30 6.30 -18.85
CA ASN A 129 7.49 7.49 -18.74
C ASN A 129 7.93 8.30 -17.51
N THR A 130 7.79 9.63 -17.58
CA THR A 130 8.09 10.50 -16.45
C THR A 130 7.06 11.61 -16.38
N TRP A 131 6.51 11.82 -15.18
CA TRP A 131 5.57 12.89 -14.90
C TRP A 131 6.05 13.72 -13.71
N THR A 132 5.64 14.98 -13.69
CA THR A 132 5.81 15.86 -12.53
C THR A 132 4.44 16.39 -12.15
N ILE A 133 4.04 16.17 -10.90
CA ILE A 133 2.84 16.78 -10.31
C ILE A 133 3.27 17.82 -9.29
N THR A 134 2.60 18.96 -9.29
CA THR A 134 2.89 20.08 -8.39
C THR A 134 1.64 20.47 -7.63
N GLY A 135 1.78 20.77 -6.35
CA GLY A 135 0.69 21.25 -5.49
C GLY A 135 1.20 22.34 -4.56
N ALA A 136 0.30 23.18 -4.06
CA ALA A 136 0.62 24.23 -3.10
C ALA A 136 -0.24 24.05 -1.85
N PHE A 137 0.35 24.25 -0.67
CA PHE A 137 -0.34 24.13 0.61
C PHE A 137 0.06 25.28 1.53
N THR A 138 -0.93 25.85 2.23
CA THR A 138 -0.72 26.94 3.17
C THR A 138 -1.12 26.47 4.57
N PRO A 139 -0.15 26.15 5.44
CA PRO A 139 -0.44 25.63 6.77
C PRO A 139 -1.20 26.67 7.62
N THR A 140 -2.19 26.20 8.39
CA THR A 140 -2.97 27.05 9.30
C THR A 140 -2.62 26.81 10.78
N LYS A 141 -1.79 25.81 11.06
CA LYS A 141 -1.40 25.38 12.41
C LYS A 141 0.10 25.06 12.44
N SER A 142 0.71 25.19 13.61
CA SER A 142 2.09 24.80 13.84
C SER A 142 2.18 23.33 14.27
N GLY A 143 3.36 22.74 14.09
CA GLY A 143 3.65 21.36 14.46
C GLY A 143 4.32 20.57 13.34
N THR A 144 4.54 19.28 13.58
CA THR A 144 5.04 18.37 12.55
C THR A 144 3.88 17.84 11.73
N GLU A 145 3.94 18.05 10.42
CA GLU A 145 2.88 17.66 9.49
C GLU A 145 3.43 16.68 8.43
N PRO A 146 2.79 15.50 8.24
CA PRO A 146 3.22 14.52 7.25
C PRO A 146 2.62 14.83 5.88
N PHE A 147 3.49 14.91 4.88
CA PHE A 147 3.12 15.02 3.48
C PHE A 147 3.49 13.73 2.75
N ALA A 148 2.66 13.31 1.80
CA ALA A 148 2.96 12.16 0.97
C ALA A 148 2.64 12.43 -0.50
N CYS A 149 3.51 11.98 -1.38
CA CYS A 149 3.19 11.77 -2.78
C CYS A 149 2.94 10.28 -3.01
N ARG A 150 1.85 9.95 -3.71
CA ARG A 150 1.50 8.56 -4.06
C ARG A 150 1.10 8.50 -5.52
N ALA A 151 1.56 7.49 -6.21
CA ALA A 151 1.10 7.11 -7.54
C ALA A 151 0.26 5.84 -7.45
N ASP A 152 -0.61 5.67 -8.43
CA ASP A 152 -1.57 4.59 -8.57
C ASP A 152 -2.38 4.27 -7.30
N THR A 153 -2.99 5.30 -6.70
CA THR A 153 -3.70 5.14 -5.43
C THR A 153 -4.90 4.20 -5.48
N GLU A 154 -5.48 4.02 -6.66
CA GLU A 154 -6.61 3.13 -6.92
C GLU A 154 -6.19 1.72 -7.37
N LYS A 155 -4.88 1.46 -7.52
CA LYS A 155 -4.34 0.21 -8.08
C LYS A 155 -4.94 -0.12 -9.46
N ALA A 156 -5.00 0.89 -10.31
CA ALA A 156 -5.50 0.78 -11.68
C ALA A 156 -4.51 0.04 -12.60
N VAL A 157 -3.23 -0.03 -12.20
CA VAL A 157 -2.17 -0.71 -12.94
C VAL A 157 -1.57 -1.79 -12.04
N GLU A 158 -1.39 -3.00 -12.56
CA GLU A 158 -0.69 -4.06 -11.83
C GLU A 158 0.83 -3.80 -11.90
N GLU A 159 1.46 -3.71 -10.72
CA GLU A 159 2.86 -3.35 -10.56
C GLU A 159 3.66 -4.51 -9.94
N ASN A 160 4.96 -4.61 -10.26
CA ASN A 160 5.82 -5.57 -9.55
C ASN A 160 6.17 -5.16 -8.12
N ASN A 161 6.06 -3.87 -7.80
CA ASN A 161 6.47 -3.31 -6.52
C ASN A 161 5.50 -2.22 -6.04
N GLU A 162 4.52 -2.58 -5.23
CA GLU A 162 3.58 -1.60 -4.67
C GLU A 162 4.20 -0.74 -3.54
N ARG A 163 5.52 -0.75 -3.34
CA ARG A 163 6.18 -0.02 -2.23
C ARG A 163 6.87 1.26 -2.66
N ASP A 164 7.36 1.34 -3.89
CA ASP A 164 8.05 2.53 -4.42
C ASP A 164 7.11 3.53 -5.11
N ASN A 165 5.83 3.19 -5.28
CA ASN A 165 4.79 4.12 -5.73
C ASN A 165 4.41 5.21 -4.68
N ARG A 166 5.20 5.39 -3.62
CA ARG A 166 4.96 6.40 -2.58
C ARG A 166 6.25 6.95 -1.99
N GLU A 167 6.21 8.22 -1.62
CA GLU A 167 7.24 8.89 -0.83
C GLU A 167 6.59 9.78 0.22
N MET A 168 7.22 9.92 1.39
CA MET A 168 6.69 10.70 2.51
C MET A 168 7.73 11.64 3.08
N LEU A 169 7.31 12.84 3.45
CA LEU A 169 8.12 13.85 4.13
C LEU A 169 7.41 14.33 5.38
N PHE A 170 8.20 14.73 6.38
CA PHE A 170 7.69 15.37 7.59
C PHE A 170 8.27 16.77 7.67
N LEU A 171 7.40 17.78 7.64
CA LEU A 171 7.81 19.17 7.77
C LEU A 171 7.44 19.68 9.15
N PHE A 172 8.35 20.44 9.77
CA PHE A 172 8.02 21.20 10.97
C PHE A 172 7.54 22.60 10.57
N ILE A 173 6.28 22.90 10.85
CA ILE A 173 5.64 24.19 10.61
C ILE A 173 5.76 25.05 11.88
N ALA A 174 6.49 26.14 11.77
CA ALA A 174 6.67 27.10 12.85
C ALA A 174 5.49 28.08 12.98
N ASN A 175 5.22 28.51 14.21
CA ASN A 175 4.45 29.72 14.47
C ASN A 175 5.46 30.88 14.54
N LEU A 176 5.47 31.76 13.54
CA LEU A 176 6.41 32.89 13.44
C LEU A 176 5.78 34.19 13.98
#